data_AF-A0A9E2C3S5-F1
#
_entry.id   AF-A0A9E2C3S5-F1
#
_cell.length_a   1.000
_cell.length_b   1.000
_cell.length_c   1.000
_cell.angle_alpha   90.00
_cell.angle_beta   90.00
_cell.angle_gamma   90.00
#
_symmetry.space_group_name_H-M   'P 1'
#
loop_
_entity.id
_entity.type
_entity.pdbx_description
1 polymer ?
#
loop_
_entity_poly.entity_id
_entity_poly.type
_entity_poly.pdbx_seq_one_letter_code
_entity_poly.pdbx_strand_id
1 'polypeptide(L)'
;MLFKTTAGRAEVVHRRQRLSPQERALLIVVDGRQDVAALFAALGRQDADYGAATRLLESGLVERQGAGPSRAEGRRSLALARLYLIESAGRALRGRTDSLAPLLRAVTDEASLLHALDACHRALTQAGATAQADVIRTRCLDLLPVSASLPHAAKDR
;
A
#
# COMPACT_ATOMS: atom_id res chain seq x y z
N MET A 1 10.91 -10.73 -1.78
CA MET A 1 11.59 -10.45 -3.07
C MET A 1 11.91 -8.95 -3.14
N LEU A 2 12.99 -8.56 -3.83
CA LEU A 2 13.38 -7.15 -4.01
C LEU A 2 13.06 -6.68 -5.43
N PHE A 3 12.60 -5.45 -5.58
CA PHE A 3 12.27 -4.84 -6.88
C PHE A 3 12.97 -3.49 -7.05
N LYS A 4 13.40 -3.15 -8.27
CA LYS A 4 13.89 -1.79 -8.55
C LYS A 4 12.73 -0.80 -8.60
N THR A 5 12.90 0.32 -7.90
CA THR A 5 11.98 1.46 -8.03
C THR A 5 12.23 2.21 -9.34
N THR A 6 11.41 3.21 -9.65
CA THR A 6 11.67 4.12 -10.79
C THR A 6 12.98 4.88 -10.58
N ALA A 7 13.27 5.30 -9.34
CA ALA A 7 14.55 5.90 -8.98
C ALA A 7 15.72 4.92 -9.17
N GLY A 8 15.56 3.66 -8.77
CA GLY A 8 16.53 2.59 -9.02
C GLY A 8 16.85 2.38 -10.50
N ARG A 9 15.83 2.36 -11.37
CA ARG A 9 16.02 2.25 -12.82
C ARG A 9 16.73 3.47 -13.41
N ALA A 10 16.32 4.67 -13.00
CA ALA A 10 16.97 5.92 -13.43
C ALA A 10 18.44 5.98 -12.98
N GLU A 11 18.74 5.48 -11.78
CA GLU A 11 20.10 5.44 -11.24
C GLU A 11 21.01 4.47 -12.01
N VAL A 12 20.50 3.33 -12.49
CA VAL A 12 21.27 2.41 -13.35
C VAL A 12 21.74 3.10 -14.64
N VAL A 13 20.88 3.96 -15.22
CA VAL A 13 21.17 4.69 -16.46
C VAL A 13 22.06 5.90 -16.22
N HIS A 14 21.72 6.72 -15.23
CA HIS A 14 22.33 8.04 -15.04
C HIS A 14 23.46 8.08 -14.01
N ARG A 15 23.61 7.04 -13.18
CA ARG A 15 24.69 6.86 -12.20
C ARG A 15 24.94 8.12 -11.34
N ARG A 16 23.87 8.73 -10.82
CA ARG A 16 23.95 10.01 -10.10
C ARG A 16 24.33 9.83 -8.64
N GLN A 17 24.06 8.67 -8.05
CA GLN A 17 24.40 8.36 -6.67
C GLN A 17 25.78 7.72 -6.54
N ARG A 18 26.46 8.03 -5.43
CA ARG A 18 27.73 7.41 -5.04
C ARG A 18 27.50 6.02 -4.44
N LEU A 19 27.04 5.08 -5.26
CA LEU A 19 26.92 3.67 -4.89
C LEU A 19 28.28 2.98 -4.91
N SER A 20 28.52 2.16 -3.91
CA SER A 20 29.63 1.21 -3.88
C SER A 20 29.54 0.20 -5.02
N PRO A 21 30.64 -0.47 -5.40
CA PRO A 21 30.61 -1.51 -6.43
C PRO A 21 29.59 -2.62 -6.14
N GLN A 22 29.42 -2.98 -4.86
CA GLN A 22 28.50 -4.01 -4.41
C GLN A 22 27.04 -3.57 -4.46
N GLU A 23 26.72 -2.36 -3.98
CA GLU A 23 25.38 -1.77 -4.12
C GLU A 23 24.98 -1.67 -5.59
N ARG A 24 25.91 -1.27 -6.46
CA ARG A 24 25.66 -1.15 -7.89
C ARG A 24 25.45 -2.50 -8.56
N ALA A 25 26.28 -3.49 -8.25
CA ALA A 25 26.10 -4.86 -8.76
C ALA A 25 24.72 -5.40 -8.37
N LEU A 26 24.35 -5.28 -7.09
CA LEU A 26 23.05 -5.70 -6.59
C LEU A 26 21.90 -4.96 -7.27
N LEU A 27 21.98 -3.63 -7.40
CA LEU A 27 20.98 -2.84 -8.12
C LEU A 27 20.85 -3.26 -9.59
N ILE A 28 21.91 -3.77 -10.23
CA ILE A 28 21.85 -4.27 -11.61
C ILE A 28 21.10 -5.60 -11.67
N VAL A 29 21.37 -6.56 -10.78
CA VAL A 29 20.74 -7.90 -10.80
C VAL A 29 19.33 -7.97 -10.22
N VAL A 30 18.92 -7.01 -9.38
CA VAL A 30 17.55 -7.00 -8.80
C VAL A 30 16.49 -6.95 -9.91
N ASP A 31 15.79 -8.05 -10.17
CA ASP A 31 14.82 -8.16 -11.25
C ASP A 31 13.37 -8.37 -10.77
N GLY A 32 13.17 -8.48 -9.45
CA GLY A 32 11.86 -8.77 -8.86
C GLY A 32 11.47 -10.25 -8.85
N ARG A 33 12.31 -11.15 -9.37
CA ARG A 33 11.99 -12.58 -9.50
C ARG A 33 12.65 -13.43 -8.44
N GLN A 34 13.71 -12.93 -7.83
CA GLN A 34 14.55 -13.66 -6.88
C GLN A 34 14.43 -13.07 -5.47
N ASP A 35 14.60 -13.92 -4.45
CA ASP A 35 14.79 -13.47 -3.09
C ASP A 35 16.20 -12.91 -2.88
N VAL A 36 16.43 -12.29 -1.71
CA VAL A 36 17.68 -11.59 -1.42
C VAL A 36 18.86 -12.56 -1.40
N ALA A 37 18.72 -13.74 -0.82
CA ALA A 37 19.81 -14.71 -0.73
C ALA A 37 20.21 -15.23 -2.12
N ALA A 38 19.23 -15.50 -3.00
CA ALA A 38 19.48 -15.89 -4.39
C ALA A 38 20.22 -14.80 -5.20
N LEU A 39 19.91 -13.52 -4.96
CA LEU A 39 20.61 -12.40 -5.60
C LEU A 39 22.09 -12.30 -5.16
N PHE A 40 22.37 -12.50 -3.87
CA PHE A 40 23.75 -12.54 -3.37
C PHE A 40 24.51 -13.77 -3.88
N ALA A 41 23.85 -14.93 -3.94
CA ALA A 41 24.41 -16.14 -4.52
C ALA A 41 24.77 -15.96 -6.00
N ALA A 42 23.92 -15.28 -6.79
CA ALA A 42 24.21 -14.95 -8.19
C ALA A 42 25.42 -14.01 -8.36
N LEU A 43 25.75 -13.23 -7.34
CA LEU A 43 26.95 -12.39 -7.28
C LEU A 43 28.18 -13.13 -6.73
N GLY A 44 28.09 -14.44 -6.48
CA GLY A 44 29.17 -15.25 -5.92
C GLY A 44 29.48 -14.93 -4.45
N ARG A 45 28.53 -14.33 -3.73
CA ARG A 45 28.68 -13.94 -2.31
C ARG A 45 27.86 -14.89 -1.45
N GLN A 46 28.51 -15.86 -0.82
CA GLN A 46 27.86 -16.85 0.04
C GLN A 46 27.79 -16.41 1.52
N ASP A 47 28.75 -15.60 1.98
CA ASP A 47 28.66 -14.85 3.24
C ASP A 47 27.83 -13.59 3.02
N ALA A 48 26.53 -13.69 3.25
CA ALA A 48 25.58 -12.65 2.95
C ALA A 48 25.68 -11.47 3.92
N ASP A 49 26.65 -10.58 3.69
CA ASP A 49 26.57 -9.21 4.20
C ASP A 49 25.46 -8.46 3.45
N TYR A 50 24.30 -8.42 4.10
CA TYR A 50 23.10 -7.74 3.61
C TYR A 50 23.21 -6.20 3.67
N GLY A 51 24.32 -5.62 4.14
CA GLY A 51 24.50 -4.17 4.26
C GLY A 51 24.26 -3.41 2.96
N ALA A 52 24.67 -3.96 1.82
CA ALA A 52 24.39 -3.36 0.50
C ALA A 52 22.89 -3.34 0.17
N ALA A 53 22.16 -4.40 0.53
CA ALA A 53 20.70 -4.45 0.33
C ALA A 53 19.99 -3.45 1.26
N THR A 54 20.42 -3.34 2.51
CA THR A 54 19.89 -2.36 3.47
C THR A 54 20.07 -0.93 2.97
N ARG A 55 21.27 -0.57 2.49
CA ARG A 55 21.53 0.78 1.96
C ARG A 55 20.72 1.11 0.69
N LEU A 56 20.50 0.12 -0.18
CA LEU A 56 19.64 0.31 -1.36
C LEU A 56 18.16 0.51 -0.98
N LEU A 57 17.71 -0.11 0.12
CA LEU A 57 16.37 0.09 0.67
C LEU A 57 16.25 1.47 1.31
N GLU A 58 17.23 1.88 2.11
CA GLU A 58 17.28 3.20 2.77
C GLU A 58 17.35 4.35 1.74
N SER A 59 18.04 4.15 0.62
CA SER A 59 18.11 5.13 -0.49
C SER A 59 16.89 5.10 -1.41
N GLY A 60 15.93 4.17 -1.21
CA GLY A 60 14.72 4.04 -2.03
C GLY A 60 14.98 3.59 -3.47
N LEU A 61 16.16 3.03 -3.78
CA LEU A 61 16.50 2.53 -5.11
C LEU A 61 15.91 1.13 -5.36
N VAL A 62 15.74 0.36 -4.29
CA VAL A 62 15.01 -0.91 -4.32
C VAL A 62 13.95 -0.92 -3.23
N GLU A 63 12.92 -1.73 -3.42
CA GLU A 63 11.83 -1.91 -2.47
C GLU A 63 11.68 -3.40 -2.16
N ARG A 64 11.41 -3.73 -0.90
CA ARG A 64 10.98 -5.08 -0.53
C ARG A 64 9.53 -5.23 -0.91
N GLN A 65 9.21 -6.27 -1.68
CA GLN A 65 7.84 -6.72 -1.83
C GLN A 65 7.36 -7.25 -0.48
N GLY A 66 6.80 -6.34 0.32
CA GLY A 66 5.80 -6.67 1.32
C GLY A 66 4.52 -7.10 0.60
N ALA A 67 3.73 -7.94 1.25
CA ALA A 67 2.42 -8.32 0.76
C ALA A 67 1.55 -7.06 0.52
N GLY A 68 1.48 -6.60 -0.73
CA GLY A 68 0.61 -5.50 -1.15
C GLY A 68 1.35 -4.43 -1.95
N PRO A 69 0.98 -4.17 -3.21
CA PRO A 69 1.63 -3.14 -4.01
C PRO A 69 1.25 -1.75 -3.48
N SER A 70 2.25 -0.99 -3.01
CA SER A 70 2.15 0.48 -3.02
C SER A 70 2.27 0.97 -4.45
N ARG A 71 1.15 0.93 -5.17
CA ARG A 71 0.94 1.72 -6.40
C ARG A 71 0.08 2.96 -6.10
N ALA A 72 -0.04 3.30 -4.81
CA ALA A 72 -0.92 4.34 -4.29
C ALA A 72 -0.15 5.33 -3.39
N GLU A 73 0.89 5.98 -3.92
CA GLU A 73 0.96 7.44 -3.75
C GLU A 73 -0.05 8.16 -4.66
N GLY A 74 -0.96 7.40 -5.29
CA GLY A 74 -2.21 7.86 -5.85
C GLY A 74 -3.13 8.39 -4.76
N ARG A 75 -2.98 9.67 -4.43
CA ARG A 75 -4.01 10.55 -3.83
C ARG A 75 -4.94 9.84 -2.84
N ARG A 76 -4.44 9.58 -1.62
CA ARG A 76 -5.28 9.23 -0.48
C ARG A 76 -6.40 10.27 -0.37
N SER A 77 -7.63 9.86 -0.65
CA SER A 77 -8.75 10.78 -0.79
C SER A 77 -10.03 10.09 -0.34
N LEU A 78 -10.80 10.83 0.45
CA LEU A 78 -12.06 10.35 0.99
C LEU A 78 -13.02 9.89 -0.12
N ALA A 79 -13.05 10.62 -1.24
CA ALA A 79 -13.86 10.25 -2.40
C ALA A 79 -13.47 8.89 -3.00
N LEU A 80 -12.17 8.60 -3.07
CA LEU A 80 -11.67 7.33 -3.61
C LEU A 80 -11.93 6.18 -2.64
N ALA A 81 -11.73 6.39 -1.34
CA ALA A 81 -12.06 5.40 -0.31
C ALA A 81 -13.57 5.07 -0.28
N ARG A 82 -14.42 6.10 -0.41
CA ARG A 82 -15.89 5.95 -0.52
C ARG A 82 -16.30 5.19 -1.77
N LEU A 83 -15.74 5.54 -2.94
CA LEU A 83 -16.05 4.86 -4.20
C LEU A 83 -15.64 3.38 -4.14
N TYR A 84 -14.43 3.10 -3.63
CA TYR A 84 -13.94 1.75 -3.45
C TYR A 84 -14.84 0.91 -2.54
N LEU A 85 -15.32 1.48 -1.42
CA LEU A 85 -16.24 0.83 -0.50
C LEU A 85 -17.58 0.48 -1.18
N ILE A 86 -18.17 1.40 -1.95
CA ILE A 86 -19.43 1.18 -2.67
C ILE A 86 -19.29 0.03 -3.68
N GLU A 87 -18.24 0.05 -4.50
CA GLU A 87 -18.04 -0.97 -5.53
C GLU A 87 -17.76 -2.35 -4.90
N SER A 88 -16.88 -2.39 -3.89
CA SER A 88 -16.47 -3.63 -3.25
C SER A 88 -17.61 -4.27 -2.45
N ALA A 89 -18.38 -3.47 -1.71
CA ALA A 89 -19.56 -3.94 -1.00
C ALA A 89 -20.66 -4.42 -1.97
N GLY A 90 -20.87 -3.69 -3.07
CA GLY A 90 -21.80 -4.09 -4.13
C GLY A 90 -21.48 -5.45 -4.73
N ARG A 91 -20.20 -5.72 -5.02
CA ARG A 91 -19.74 -7.02 -5.54
C ARG A 91 -19.86 -8.14 -4.50
N ALA A 92 -19.42 -7.89 -3.26
CA ALA A 92 -19.38 -8.91 -2.22
C ALA A 92 -20.79 -9.32 -1.74
N LEU A 93 -21.73 -8.37 -1.70
CA LEU A 93 -23.13 -8.63 -1.32
C LEU A 93 -24.02 -9.04 -2.49
N ARG A 94 -23.46 -9.18 -3.70
CA ARG A 94 -24.18 -9.45 -4.96
C ARG A 94 -25.33 -8.47 -5.21
N GLY A 95 -25.07 -7.18 -4.98
CA GLY A 95 -26.05 -6.10 -5.16
C GLY A 95 -27.03 -5.90 -3.98
N ARG A 96 -27.01 -6.76 -2.95
CA ARG A 96 -27.86 -6.61 -1.75
C ARG A 96 -27.34 -5.53 -0.80
N THR A 97 -27.38 -4.28 -1.26
CA THR A 97 -26.85 -3.11 -0.55
C THR A 97 -27.94 -2.16 -0.06
N ASP A 98 -29.21 -2.56 -0.10
CA ASP A 98 -30.36 -1.71 0.27
C ASP A 98 -30.20 -1.05 1.65
N SER A 99 -29.83 -1.84 2.67
CA SER A 99 -29.60 -1.34 4.04
C SER A 99 -28.33 -0.49 4.18
N LEU A 100 -27.38 -0.60 3.26
CA LEU A 100 -26.09 0.11 3.28
C LEU A 100 -26.08 1.36 2.41
N ALA A 101 -26.95 1.43 1.39
CA ALA A 101 -27.09 2.56 0.49
C ALA A 101 -27.28 3.91 1.19
N PRO A 102 -28.12 4.07 2.23
CA PRO A 102 -28.23 5.34 2.94
C PRO A 102 -26.93 5.73 3.66
N LEU A 103 -26.25 4.76 4.30
CA LEU A 103 -24.99 4.98 4.99
C LEU A 103 -23.87 5.40 4.01
N LEU A 104 -23.79 4.71 2.87
CA LEU A 104 -22.82 5.01 1.81
C LEU A 104 -23.09 6.36 1.13
N ARG A 105 -24.34 6.82 1.09
CA ARG A 105 -24.73 8.16 0.60
C ARG A 105 -24.35 9.28 1.57
N ALA A 106 -24.39 9.01 2.87
CA ALA A 106 -24.10 9.98 3.94
C ALA A 106 -22.59 10.22 4.19
N VAL A 107 -21.69 9.48 3.53
CA VAL A 107 -20.25 9.63 3.74
C VAL A 107 -19.73 10.96 3.18
N THR A 108 -19.40 11.88 4.08
CA THR A 108 -18.86 13.22 3.75
C THR A 108 -17.52 13.51 4.42
N ASP A 109 -17.14 12.70 5.41
CA ASP A 109 -15.96 12.85 6.24
C ASP A 109 -15.41 11.47 6.63
N GLU A 110 -14.23 11.46 7.25
CA GLU A 110 -13.56 10.21 7.66
C GLU A 110 -14.39 9.41 8.68
N ALA A 111 -15.03 10.07 9.64
CA ALA A 111 -15.80 9.41 10.68
C ALA A 111 -17.06 8.73 10.11
N SER A 112 -17.77 9.40 9.19
CA SER A 112 -18.90 8.80 8.48
C SER A 112 -18.48 7.66 7.55
N LEU A 113 -17.28 7.71 6.93
CA LEU A 113 -16.75 6.58 6.17
C LEU A 113 -16.44 5.38 7.07
N LEU A 114 -15.77 5.58 8.21
CA LEU A 114 -15.43 4.52 9.15
C LEU A 114 -16.70 3.85 9.72
N HIS A 115 -17.74 4.63 9.99
CA HIS A 115 -19.03 4.11 10.41
C HIS A 115 -19.70 3.25 9.33
N ALA A 116 -19.69 3.72 8.07
CA ALA A 116 -20.19 2.95 6.93
C ALA A 116 -19.36 1.66 6.69
N LEU A 117 -18.04 1.73 6.89
CA LEU A 117 -17.14 0.59 6.77
C LEU A 117 -17.43 -0.49 7.82
N ASP A 118 -17.70 -0.10 9.07
CA ASP A 118 -18.06 -1.05 10.13
C ASP A 118 -19.40 -1.75 9.84
N ALA A 119 -20.40 -0.99 9.39
CA ALA A 119 -21.68 -1.54 8.96
C ALA A 119 -21.53 -2.54 7.79
N CYS A 120 -20.70 -2.21 6.79
CA CYS A 120 -20.36 -3.11 5.69
C CYS A 120 -19.65 -4.39 6.18
N HIS A 121 -18.69 -4.26 7.09
CA HIS A 121 -17.93 -5.39 7.64
C HIS A 121 -18.84 -6.35 8.39
N ARG A 122 -19.76 -5.83 9.21
CA ARG A 122 -20.77 -6.63 9.91
C ARG A 122 -21.70 -7.36 8.94
N ALA A 123 -22.21 -6.67 7.91
CA ALA A 123 -23.09 -7.27 6.92
C ALA A 123 -22.40 -8.41 6.14
N LEU A 124 -21.12 -8.24 5.78
CA LEU A 124 -20.33 -9.27 5.12
C LEU A 124 -20.04 -10.46 6.02
N THR A 125 -19.73 -10.22 7.30
CA THR A 125 -19.51 -11.27 8.29
C THR A 125 -20.77 -12.07 8.54
N GLN A 126 -21.94 -11.41 8.65
CA GLN A 126 -23.25 -12.07 8.78
C GLN A 126 -23.60 -12.92 7.53
N ALA A 127 -23.13 -12.53 6.35
CA ALA A 127 -23.27 -13.28 5.12
C ALA A 127 -22.24 -14.43 4.96
N GLY A 128 -21.35 -14.64 5.93
CA GLY A 128 -20.29 -15.66 5.89
C GLY A 128 -19.06 -15.28 5.04
N ALA A 129 -18.96 -14.02 4.61
CA ALA A 129 -17.88 -13.50 3.78
C ALA A 129 -16.78 -12.79 4.59
N THR A 130 -16.39 -13.36 5.75
CA THR A 130 -15.47 -12.74 6.72
C THR A 130 -14.11 -12.38 6.12
N ALA A 131 -13.49 -13.29 5.36
CA ALA A 131 -12.21 -13.02 4.70
C ALA A 131 -12.29 -11.84 3.72
N GLN A 132 -13.44 -11.68 3.05
CA GLN A 132 -13.66 -10.57 2.13
C GLN A 132 -13.93 -9.26 2.88
N ALA A 133 -14.60 -9.33 4.03
CA ALA A 133 -14.80 -8.20 4.93
C ALA A 133 -13.47 -7.60 5.40
N ASP A 134 -12.52 -8.45 5.82
CA ASP A 134 -11.20 -8.01 6.30
C ASP A 134 -10.33 -7.41 5.20
N VAL A 135 -10.38 -8.00 3.99
CA VAL A 135 -9.68 -7.44 2.82
C VAL A 135 -10.23 -6.07 2.45
N ILE A 136 -11.55 -5.91 2.40
CA ILE A 136 -12.19 -4.62 2.07
C ILE A 136 -11.86 -3.57 3.13
N ARG A 137 -11.88 -3.94 4.42
CA ARG A 137 -11.51 -3.06 5.54
C ARG A 137 -10.08 -2.57 5.41
N THR A 138 -9.14 -3.48 5.27
CA THR A 138 -7.70 -3.17 5.12
C THR A 138 -7.47 -2.21 3.95
N ARG A 139 -8.07 -2.50 2.79
CA ARG A 139 -7.94 -1.65 1.60
C ARG A 139 -8.60 -0.28 1.75
N CYS A 140 -9.77 -0.19 2.38
CA CYS A 140 -10.39 1.13 2.63
C CYS A 140 -9.51 2.00 3.52
N LEU A 141 -8.91 1.42 4.56
CA LEU A 141 -8.03 2.14 5.49
C LEU A 141 -6.73 2.61 4.82
N ASP A 142 -6.15 1.82 3.91
CA ASP A 142 -4.99 2.23 3.10
C ASP A 142 -5.27 3.46 2.21
N LEU A 143 -6.53 3.63 1.80
CA LEU A 143 -6.97 4.67 0.86
C LEU A 143 -7.41 5.97 1.56
N LEU A 144 -7.68 5.91 2.86
CA LEU A 144 -7.93 7.10 3.67
C LEU A 144 -6.67 7.99 3.71
N PRO A 145 -6.83 9.33 3.67
CA PRO A 145 -5.72 10.20 3.99
C PRO A 145 -5.19 9.82 5.38
N VAL A 146 -3.87 9.71 5.51
CA VAL A 146 -3.24 9.78 6.84
C VAL A 146 -3.68 11.14 7.36
N SER A 147 -4.64 11.14 8.27
CA SER A 147 -5.16 12.35 8.87
C SER A 147 -3.96 13.15 9.37
N ALA A 148 -3.82 14.37 8.85
CA ALA A 148 -2.98 15.39 9.44
C ALA A 148 -3.60 15.70 10.81
N SER A 149 -3.22 14.92 11.82
CA SER A 149 -3.53 15.23 13.21
C SER A 149 -2.90 16.57 13.57
N LEU A 150 -3.73 17.59 13.77
CA LEU A 150 -3.71 18.50 14.92
C LEU A 150 -4.97 19.41 14.92
N PRO A 151 -5.43 19.86 16.10
CA PRO A 151 -6.73 20.49 16.31
C PRO A 151 -6.67 21.97 15.94
N HIS A 152 -7.74 22.50 15.35
CA HIS A 152 -8.02 23.93 15.42
C HIS A 152 -9.18 24.17 16.38
N ALA A 153 -8.84 24.29 17.66
CA ALA A 153 -9.64 25.06 18.58
C ALA A 153 -9.65 26.53 18.16
N ALA A 154 -10.86 27.08 18.02
CA ALA A 154 -11.27 28.48 18.18
C ALA A 154 -10.58 29.58 17.34
N LYS A 155 -11.36 30.27 16.48
CA LYS A 155 -11.66 31.71 16.64
C LYS A 155 -12.77 32.21 15.68
N ASP A 156 -13.86 32.70 16.28
CA ASP A 156 -14.53 34.00 16.02
C ASP A 156 -15.01 34.35 14.60
N ARG A 157 -16.34 34.30 14.39
CA ARG A 157 -17.22 35.49 14.27
C ARG A 157 -18.70 35.11 14.21
#